data_AF-A0A9P5RB92-F1
#
_entry.id   AF-A0A9P5RB92-F1
#
_cell.length_a   1.000
_cell.length_b   1.000
_cell.length_c   1.000
_cell.angle_alpha   90.00
_cell.angle_beta   90.00
_cell.angle_gamma   90.00
#
_symmetry.space_group_name_H-M   'P 1'
#
loop_
_entity.id
_entity.type
_entity.pdbx_description
1 polymer ?
#
loop_
_entity_poly.entity_id
_entity_poly.type
_entity_poly.pdbx_seq_one_letter_code
_entity_poly.pdbx_strand_id
1 'polypeptide(L)'
;MRITALVSLAAAVLAIADASPLKFSPKHGHAVPLTRNPNYKHNTQAQISKMNVRYGNIRAVTNGTVPLVNVQHDIEYYGTVSVGTPAQNVKLDFDTGSSDIWFPSSTCTTTACKKH
;
A
#
# COMPACT_ATOMS: atom_id res chain seq x y z
N MET A 1 -20.97 24.81 48.42
CA MET A 1 -21.17 23.50 49.09
C MET A 1 -22.40 22.87 48.43
N ARG A 2 -22.36 21.88 47.53
CA ARG A 2 -21.53 20.68 47.31
C ARG A 2 -21.59 20.35 45.80
N ILE A 3 -20.50 20.47 45.05
CA ILE A 3 -19.70 19.36 44.46
C ILE A 3 -20.54 18.24 43.81
N THR A 4 -20.81 18.35 42.51
CA THR A 4 -21.01 17.23 41.57
C THR A 4 -20.58 17.64 40.15
N ALA A 5 -19.42 18.27 40.03
CA ALA A 5 -18.59 18.15 38.84
C ALA A 5 -17.55 17.07 39.18
N LEU A 6 -17.51 15.98 38.41
CA LEU A 6 -16.51 14.87 38.41
C LEU A 6 -17.21 13.50 38.26
N VAL A 7 -17.80 13.21 37.10
CA VAL A 7 -17.91 11.82 36.64
C VAL A 7 -17.48 11.79 35.18
N SER A 8 -16.30 11.18 34.99
CA SER A 8 -15.76 10.64 33.73
C SER A 8 -15.37 11.60 32.60
N LEU A 9 -14.53 12.59 32.90
CA LEU A 9 -13.48 13.02 31.97
C LEU A 9 -12.29 12.03 32.09
N ALA A 10 -12.50 10.77 31.72
CA ALA A 10 -11.47 9.72 31.90
C ALA A 10 -11.60 8.54 30.91
N ALA A 11 -12.06 8.78 29.68
CA ALA A 11 -12.04 7.73 28.64
C ALA A 11 -11.51 8.23 27.28
N ALA A 12 -10.85 9.39 27.23
CA ALA A 12 -10.25 9.91 26.00
C ALA A 12 -8.71 9.76 25.96
N VAL A 13 -8.10 9.07 26.93
CA VAL A 13 -6.65 8.90 27.01
C VAL A 13 -6.32 7.44 27.30
N LEU A 14 -6.52 6.54 26.33
CA LEU A 14 -5.71 5.33 26.15
C LEU A 14 -6.09 4.59 24.87
N ALA A 15 -5.97 5.26 23.73
CA ALA A 15 -5.79 4.57 22.45
C ALA A 15 -4.84 5.39 21.59
N ILE A 16 -3.65 5.68 22.14
CA ILE A 16 -2.48 5.83 21.28
C ILE A 16 -2.22 4.40 20.82
N ALA A 17 -2.84 4.02 19.70
CA ALA A 17 -2.38 2.87 18.95
C ALA A 17 -1.02 3.29 18.40
N ASP A 18 0.02 3.09 19.20
CA ASP A 18 1.37 3.15 18.69
C ASP A 18 1.38 2.16 17.53
N ALA A 19 1.64 2.65 16.32
CA ALA A 19 1.99 1.83 15.16
C ALA A 19 3.37 1.20 15.38
N SER A 20 3.57 0.61 16.56
CA SER A 20 4.69 -0.22 16.91
C SER A 20 4.61 -1.43 16.00
N PRO A 21 5.68 -1.77 15.27
CA PRO A 21 5.73 -3.01 14.51
C PRO A 21 5.37 -4.17 15.44
N LEU A 22 4.39 -4.99 15.03
CA LEU A 22 4.11 -6.24 15.73
C LEU A 22 5.43 -7.02 15.85
N LYS A 23 5.73 -7.52 17.06
CA LYS A 23 6.91 -8.36 17.27
C LYS A 23 6.84 -9.52 16.28
N PHE A 24 7.77 -9.54 15.33
CA PHE A 24 7.85 -10.55 14.29
C PHE A 24 7.88 -11.95 14.91
N SER A 25 6.91 -12.80 14.54
CA SER A 25 6.90 -14.21 14.92
C SER A 25 7.54 -15.03 13.80
N PRO A 26 8.72 -15.66 14.02
CA PRO A 26 9.43 -16.42 12.99
C PRO A 26 8.67 -17.65 12.51
N LYS A 27 7.59 -18.07 13.20
CA LYS A 27 6.81 -19.25 12.87
C LYS A 27 5.87 -19.06 11.67
N HIS A 28 5.56 -17.82 11.29
CA HIS A 28 4.56 -17.52 10.24
C HIS A 28 4.93 -16.35 9.30
N GLY A 29 6.17 -15.85 9.32
CA GLY A 29 6.57 -14.73 8.47
C GLY A 29 8.03 -14.77 8.06
N HIS A 30 8.35 -14.11 6.96
CA HIS A 30 9.70 -13.80 6.53
C HIS A 30 9.86 -12.27 6.60
N ALA A 31 10.82 -11.78 7.38
CA ALA A 31 11.17 -10.36 7.40
C ALA A 31 12.26 -10.12 6.35
N VAL A 32 11.98 -9.25 5.38
CA VAL A 32 12.99 -8.78 4.42
C VAL A 32 13.54 -7.45 4.96
N PRO A 33 14.77 -7.40 5.49
CA PRO A 33 15.33 -6.15 5.98
C PRO A 33 15.52 -5.18 4.81
N LEU A 34 14.82 -4.06 4.85
CA LEU A 34 14.97 -3.00 3.86
C LEU A 34 16.20 -2.16 4.23
N THR A 35 17.25 -2.25 3.42
CA THR A 35 18.42 -1.37 3.54
C THR A 35 18.33 -0.27 2.50
N ARG A 36 18.39 0.99 2.94
CA ARG A 36 18.46 2.12 2.01
C ARG A 36 19.77 2.02 1.25
N ASN A 37 19.70 2.03 -0.08
CA ASN A 37 20.89 2.14 -0.92
C ASN A 37 21.23 3.64 -1.11
N PRO A 38 22.22 4.20 -0.39
CA PRO A 38 22.56 5.62 -0.49
C PRO A 38 23.15 5.98 -1.86
N ASN A 39 23.66 5.00 -2.59
CA ASN A 39 24.24 5.18 -3.91
C ASN A 39 23.22 5.02 -5.03
N TYR A 40 21.94 4.80 -4.71
CA TYR A 40 20.90 4.70 -5.72
C TYR A 40 20.73 6.05 -6.42
N LYS A 41 21.14 6.10 -7.69
CA LYS A 41 20.91 7.24 -8.58
C LYS A 41 19.80 6.89 -9.55
N HIS A 42 18.70 7.62 -9.49
CA HIS A 42 17.61 7.45 -10.44
C HIS A 42 18.10 7.85 -11.85
N ASN A 43 18.05 6.92 -12.80
CA ASN A 43 18.38 7.19 -14.19
C ASN A 43 17.13 6.93 -15.05
N THR A 44 16.23 7.92 -15.07
CA THR A 44 14.96 7.83 -15.79
C THR A 44 15.18 7.48 -17.27
N GLN A 45 16.18 8.08 -17.91
CA GLN A 45 16.45 7.84 -19.33
C GLN A 45 16.85 6.40 -19.61
N ALA A 46 17.75 5.82 -18.82
CA ALA A 46 18.13 4.41 -18.96
C ALA A 46 16.94 3.47 -18.70
N GLN A 47 16.09 3.79 -17.71
CA GLN A 47 14.89 3.00 -17.44
C GLN A 47 13.87 3.07 -18.58
N ILE A 48 13.60 4.26 -19.13
CA ILE A 48 12.73 4.44 -20.30
C ILE A 48 13.28 3.66 -21.50
N SER A 49 14.58 3.77 -21.79
CA SER A 49 15.21 3.03 -22.88
C SER A 49 15.02 1.52 -22.72
N LYS A 50 15.24 0.99 -21.50
CA LYS A 50 15.00 -0.42 -21.19
C LYS A 50 13.54 -0.82 -21.37
N MET A 51 12.59 0.04 -20.97
CA MET A 51 11.16 -0.21 -21.15
C MET A 51 10.75 -0.15 -22.63
N ASN A 52 11.27 0.80 -23.40
CA ASN A 52 10.97 0.95 -24.82
C ASN A 52 11.41 -0.25 -25.65
N VAL A 53 12.52 -0.90 -25.30
CA VAL A 53 12.94 -2.16 -25.94
C VAL A 53 11.88 -3.26 -25.77
N ARG A 54 11.17 -3.29 -24.65
CA ARG A 54 10.19 -4.35 -24.34
C ARG A 54 8.76 -4.01 -24.74
N TYR A 55 8.33 -2.77 -24.50
CA TYR A 55 6.92 -2.36 -24.61
C TYR A 55 6.65 -1.38 -25.74
N GLY A 56 7.68 -0.69 -26.27
CA GLY A 56 7.55 0.32 -27.31
C GLY A 56 6.80 1.59 -26.86
N ASN A 57 7.22 2.75 -27.36
CA ASN A 57 6.54 4.05 -27.16
C ASN A 57 6.25 4.47 -25.70
N ILE A 58 6.96 3.92 -24.72
CA ILE A 58 6.90 4.34 -23.32
C ILE A 58 7.60 5.70 -23.19
N ARG A 59 6.86 6.68 -22.68
CA ARG A 59 7.39 7.99 -22.30
C ARG A 59 7.34 8.10 -20.77
N ALA A 60 8.36 8.69 -20.16
CA ALA A 60 8.24 9.06 -18.77
C ALA A 60 7.15 10.10 -18.63
N VAL A 61 6.16 9.77 -17.81
CA VAL A 61 5.09 10.66 -17.41
C VAL A 61 5.49 11.22 -16.04
N THR A 62 5.61 12.53 -15.94
CA THR A 62 6.00 13.22 -14.68
C THR A 62 4.82 13.45 -13.75
N ASN A 63 3.59 13.28 -14.25
CA ASN A 63 2.36 13.43 -13.48
C ASN A 63 1.28 12.48 -14.02
N GLY A 64 0.61 11.76 -13.13
CA GLY A 64 -0.51 10.87 -13.47
C GLY A 64 -1.66 11.08 -12.49
N THR A 65 -2.87 10.81 -12.95
CA THR A 65 -4.07 10.86 -12.10
C THR A 65 -4.75 9.51 -12.14
N VAL A 66 -5.05 8.97 -10.95
CA VAL A 66 -5.82 7.74 -10.78
C VAL A 66 -7.04 8.09 -9.92
N PRO A 67 -8.28 7.90 -10.41
CA PRO A 67 -9.47 8.12 -9.60
C PRO A 67 -9.56 7.07 -8.50
N LEU A 68 -9.94 7.50 -7.30
CA LEU A 68 -10.12 6.62 -6.13
C LEU A 68 -11.60 6.43 -5.83
N VAL A 69 -11.94 5.23 -5.39
CA VAL A 69 -13.28 4.88 -4.91
C VAL A 69 -13.26 4.88 -3.40
N ASN A 70 -14.13 5.71 -2.81
CA ASN A 70 -14.39 5.71 -1.36
C ASN A 70 -15.22 4.48 -0.98
N VAL A 71 -14.73 3.70 -0.03
CA VAL A 71 -15.41 2.52 0.49
C VAL A 71 -15.88 2.77 1.91
N GLN A 72 -17.16 2.49 2.16
CA GLN A 72 -17.78 2.48 3.49
C GLN A 72 -17.64 3.79 4.29
N HIS A 73 -17.70 4.95 3.63
CA HIS A 73 -17.57 6.27 4.27
C HIS A 73 -16.19 6.46 4.93
N ASP A 74 -15.16 6.57 4.09
CA ASP A 74 -13.78 6.91 4.48
C ASP A 74 -13.03 5.81 5.24
N ILE A 75 -13.47 4.56 5.16
CA ILE A 75 -12.74 3.41 5.73
C ILE A 75 -11.55 3.03 4.85
N GLU A 76 -11.72 3.07 3.53
CA GLU A 76 -10.69 2.69 2.56
C GLU A 76 -10.89 3.44 1.24
N TYR A 77 -9.78 3.67 0.54
CA TYR A 77 -9.76 4.26 -0.80
C TYR A 77 -8.92 3.40 -1.74
N TYR A 78 -9.54 2.79 -2.74
CA TYR A 78 -8.80 2.02 -3.75
C TYR A 78 -8.84 2.68 -5.12
N GLY A 79 -7.76 2.50 -5.88
CA GLY A 79 -7.68 2.82 -7.30
C GLY A 79 -7.67 1.55 -8.16
N THR A 80 -8.01 1.66 -9.44
CA THR A 80 -7.87 0.55 -10.40
C THR A 80 -6.70 0.81 -11.34
N VAL A 81 -5.82 -0.18 -11.50
CA VAL A 81 -4.68 -0.13 -12.43
C VAL A 81 -4.64 -1.37 -13.31
N SER A 82 -3.98 -1.26 -14.46
CA SER A 82 -3.80 -2.38 -15.39
C SER A 82 -2.39 -2.96 -15.29
N VAL A 83 -2.28 -4.29 -15.23
CA VAL A 83 -1.01 -5.02 -15.12
C VAL A 83 -0.89 -6.07 -16.22
N GLY A 84 0.33 -6.19 -16.77
CA GLY A 84 0.67 -7.25 -17.73
C GLY A 84 0.35 -6.93 -19.18
N THR A 85 0.65 -7.89 -20.06
CA THR A 85 0.29 -7.87 -21.48
C THR A 85 -0.16 -9.29 -21.86
N PRO A 86 -1.44 -9.52 -22.18
CA PRO A 86 -2.53 -8.54 -22.21
C PRO A 86 -2.84 -7.94 -20.82
N ALA A 87 -3.39 -6.74 -20.81
CA ALA A 87 -3.67 -5.97 -19.61
C ALA A 87 -4.79 -6.63 -18.77
N GLN A 88 -4.54 -6.75 -17.46
CA GLN A 88 -5.51 -7.22 -16.46
C GLN A 88 -5.72 -6.13 -15.41
N ASN A 89 -6.97 -5.80 -15.12
CA ASN A 89 -7.29 -4.76 -14.14
C ASN A 89 -7.26 -5.32 -12.71
N VAL A 90 -6.59 -4.61 -11.82
CA VAL A 90 -6.51 -4.93 -10.39
C VAL A 90 -6.87 -3.70 -9.57
N LYS A 91 -7.51 -3.93 -8.42
CA LYS A 91 -7.83 -2.88 -7.44
C LYS A 91 -6.70 -2.84 -6.42
N LEU A 92 -6.13 -1.66 -6.20
CA LEU A 92 -5.02 -1.45 -5.27
C LEU A 92 -5.41 -0.42 -4.23
N ASP A 93 -5.04 -0.69 -2.99
CA ASP A 93 -4.93 0.32 -1.93
C ASP A 93 -3.67 1.15 -2.15
N PHE A 94 -3.82 2.48 -2.18
CA PHE A 94 -2.71 3.41 -2.40
C PHE A 94 -2.10 3.81 -1.05
N ASP A 95 -1.41 2.84 -0.44
CA ASP A 95 -0.84 2.96 0.90
C ASP A 95 0.48 3.76 0.94
N THR A 96 0.43 4.97 1.51
CA THR A 96 1.62 5.81 1.73
C THR A 96 2.55 5.32 2.85
N GLY A 97 2.10 4.34 3.65
CA GLY A 97 2.86 3.73 4.73
C GLY A 97 3.77 2.58 4.31
N SER A 98 3.75 2.17 3.04
CA SER A 98 4.58 1.09 2.50
C SER A 98 5.25 1.46 1.16
N SER A 99 6.01 0.54 0.56
CA SER A 99 6.75 0.77 -0.70
C SER A 99 6.67 -0.39 -1.69
N ASP A 100 5.97 -1.46 -1.31
CA ASP A 100 5.81 -2.65 -2.14
C ASP A 100 4.49 -2.60 -2.89
N ILE A 101 4.47 -3.13 -4.11
CA ILE A 101 3.24 -3.40 -4.85
C ILE A 101 3.06 -4.90 -4.93
N TRP A 102 1.93 -5.39 -4.44
CA TRP A 102 1.56 -6.81 -4.50
C TRP A 102 0.07 -6.95 -4.78
N PHE A 103 -0.30 -8.05 -5.42
CA PHE A 103 -1.69 -8.44 -5.66
C PHE A 103 -1.76 -9.98 -5.74
N PRO A 104 -2.93 -10.60 -5.52
CA PRO A 104 -3.07 -12.05 -5.55
C PRO A 104 -2.68 -12.66 -6.90
N SER A 105 -1.90 -13.75 -6.85
CA SER A 105 -1.62 -14.59 -8.02
C SER A 105 -2.83 -15.46 -8.38
N SER A 106 -2.94 -15.82 -9.66
CA SER A 106 -3.92 -16.81 -10.14
C SER A 106 -3.74 -18.20 -9.48
N THR A 107 -2.56 -18.48 -8.95
CA THR A 107 -2.26 -19.71 -8.20
C THR A 107 -2.64 -19.65 -6.72
N CYS A 108 -3.10 -18.50 -6.21
CA CYS A 108 -3.51 -18.37 -4.83
C CYS A 108 -4.87 -19.04 -4.58
N THR A 109 -4.90 -20.00 -3.64
CA THR A 109 -6.10 -20.83 -3.38
C THR A 109 -6.83 -20.49 -2.09
N THR A 110 -6.37 -19.47 -1.34
CA THR A 110 -7.01 -19.05 -0.09
C THR A 110 -8.40 -18.45 -0.34
N THR A 111 -9.25 -18.44 0.69
CA THR A 111 -10.60 -17.86 0.59
C THR A 111 -10.56 -16.38 0.23
N ALA A 112 -9.55 -15.64 0.68
CA ALA A 112 -9.38 -14.23 0.34
C ALA A 112 -9.14 -14.05 -1.17
N CYS A 113 -8.23 -14.85 -1.75
CA CYS A 113 -7.92 -14.79 -3.18
C CYS A 113 -9.10 -15.19 -4.08
N LYS A 114 -9.95 -16.11 -3.64
CA LYS A 114 -11.17 -16.50 -4.39
C LYS A 114 -12.25 -15.41 -4.42
N LYS A 115 -12.18 -14.45 -3.50
CA LYS A 115 -13.12 -13.31 -3.39
C LYS A 115 -12.53 -12.00 -3.91
N HIS A 116 -11.29 -12.04 -4.41
CA HIS A 116 -10.58 -10.89 -4.96
C HIS A 116 -11.01 -10.60 -6.41
#